data_AF-A0AAW4YNL7-F1
#
_entry.id   AF-A0AAW4YNL7-F1
#
_cell.length_a   1.000
_cell.length_b   1.000
_cell.length_c   1.000
_cell.angle_alpha   90.00
_cell.angle_beta   90.00
_cell.angle_gamma   90.00
#
_symmetry.space_group_name_H-M   'P 1'
#
loop_
_entity.id
_entity.type
_entity.pdbx_description
1 polymer ?
#
loop_
_entity_poly.entity_id
_entity_poly.type
_entity_poly.pdbx_seq_one_letter_code
_entity_poly.pdbx_strand_id
1 'polypeptide(L)'
;MLGLAALLSGCQGLATSPFATATDDPLASAPPIERGLDAEGLATLLTAELAGQRGDYRRATLGYLAMAERYQAAPLAERGTLAARFSNDILLLDQAVSTWHELAPNAEAPLRLLSGLALQRGDWTTALEWRLALAEQGQHAELALLAELALEAGTDPLPLRERLRAHLERPTAAAHPHYHDAVLATAILEAATGQSLQAERRLNQLARDHAELPALWLTRAQLALEANNPRQAREAASRGLEVSPGDPRFLLLMAQAELMLGNVEAAERHTSTLLDEHIGNQELRISLAGLYLEDGHLDAARRLLLPLVSSDEPPPAAFYLMGIIAEEEDEVDNALLYYRQVAPGGDFLRARLRAARMLIDDDRLLDARAFLRIERLRHEARFSELVALEVELLGEAGLEAEADALLNRELSRTPNDETLLYLRGMRAWERGDIEAMERDLGRIIEANPDNATALNALGYTLADLNVEDRLEEARELIERAHALEPGNPAIMDSLGWVYYRLGDPERALPWLERAYAGMPDQEIAAHLAEVLWVLERHDDARRVVEQALQRFDEHPLIDELLERIPELAP
;
A
#
# COMPACT_ATOMS: atom_id res chain seq x y z
N MET A 1 14.46 23.18 81.65
CA MET A 1 15.92 23.30 81.57
C MET A 1 16.27 24.13 80.37
N LEU A 2 17.08 25.18 80.59
CA LEU A 2 18.13 25.73 79.70
C LEU A 2 17.91 25.57 78.19
N GLY A 3 17.64 26.64 77.44
CA GLY A 3 18.70 27.52 76.87
C GLY A 3 19.07 26.98 75.47
N LEU A 4 19.40 27.73 74.42
CA LEU A 4 19.91 29.10 74.30
C LEU A 4 20.02 29.41 72.78
N ALA A 5 19.65 30.64 72.39
CA ALA A 5 20.20 31.50 71.31
C ALA A 5 20.34 30.97 69.85
N ALA A 6 20.18 31.76 68.77
CA ALA A 6 20.45 33.19 68.57
C ALA A 6 19.60 33.73 67.37
N LEU A 7 18.85 34.83 67.52
CA LEU A 7 19.16 36.23 67.10
C LEU A 7 19.15 36.43 65.57
N LEU A 8 18.10 37.01 64.98
CA LEU A 8 17.75 38.45 64.86
C LEU A 8 18.51 39.19 63.73
N SER A 9 17.78 39.41 62.64
CA SER A 9 17.59 40.66 61.88
C SER A 9 18.65 41.77 61.96
N GLY A 10 19.08 42.22 60.78
CA GLY A 10 19.61 43.56 60.54
C GLY A 10 19.39 43.99 59.10
N CYS A 11 18.45 44.92 58.88
CA CYS A 11 18.29 45.64 57.61
C CYS A 11 19.48 46.57 57.39
N GLN A 12 20.08 46.53 56.19
CA GLN A 12 20.74 47.70 55.61
C GLN A 12 20.39 47.74 54.12
N GLY A 13 19.86 48.90 53.70
CA GLY A 13 19.52 49.16 52.32
C GLY A 13 20.76 49.19 51.44
N LEU A 14 20.65 48.61 50.25
CA LEU A 14 21.55 48.89 49.15
C LEU A 14 20.74 49.46 48.00
N ALA A 15 21.23 50.63 47.58
CA ALA A 15 20.78 51.51 46.53
C ALA A 15 20.18 50.81 45.31
N THR A 16 19.07 51.36 44.82
CA THR A 16 18.77 51.40 43.39
C THR A 16 19.94 52.08 42.68
N SER A 17 20.90 51.29 42.20
CA SER A 17 21.92 51.75 41.26
C SER A 17 21.31 51.79 39.86
N PRO A 18 21.27 52.96 39.20
CA PRO A 18 20.93 53.10 37.80
C PRO A 18 22.20 52.91 36.96
N PHE A 19 22.70 51.69 36.88
CA PHE A 19 23.78 51.29 35.96
C PHE A 19 23.55 49.79 35.72
N ALA A 20 23.17 49.32 34.54
CA ALA A 20 23.91 49.53 33.32
C ALA A 20 23.04 50.10 32.19
N THR A 21 23.45 51.27 31.69
CA THR A 21 23.45 51.55 30.26
C THR A 21 23.86 50.30 29.51
N ALA A 22 23.17 49.97 28.42
CA ALA A 22 23.63 49.00 27.44
C ALA A 22 25.16 49.11 27.35
N THR A 23 25.87 48.09 27.83
CA THR A 23 27.30 47.99 27.60
C THR A 23 27.44 48.04 26.08
N ASP A 24 27.94 49.15 25.54
CA ASP A 24 28.30 49.25 24.13
C ASP A 24 29.09 48.00 23.82
N ASP A 25 28.49 47.12 23.01
CA ASP A 25 29.09 45.85 22.68
C ASP A 25 30.47 46.17 22.09
N PRO A 26 31.57 45.75 22.73
CA PRO A 26 32.91 46.07 22.25
C PRO A 26 33.18 45.48 20.86
N LEU A 27 32.30 44.61 20.36
CA LEU A 27 32.32 44.04 19.02
C LEU A 27 31.38 44.75 18.03
N ALA A 28 30.59 45.75 18.44
CA ALA A 28 29.67 46.47 17.56
C ALA A 28 30.36 47.18 16.37
N SER A 29 31.65 47.47 16.50
CA SER A 29 32.49 48.07 15.45
C SER A 29 33.52 47.11 14.87
N ALA A 30 33.49 45.83 15.25
CA ALA A 30 34.38 44.83 14.67
C ALA A 30 34.10 44.68 13.17
N PRO A 31 35.13 44.54 12.33
CA PRO A 31 34.93 44.29 10.90
C PRO A 31 34.13 42.99 10.72
N PRO A 32 33.15 42.96 9.79
CA PRO A 32 32.34 41.78 9.57
C PRO A 32 33.21 40.60 9.10
N ILE A 33 32.77 39.39 9.44
CA ILE A 33 33.34 38.17 8.87
C ILE A 33 32.84 38.10 7.42
N GLU A 34 33.69 38.42 6.46
CA GLU A 34 33.35 38.44 5.03
C GLU A 34 33.58 37.08 4.33
N ARG A 35 34.21 36.12 5.02
CA ARG A 35 34.51 34.77 4.48
C ARG A 35 34.37 33.71 5.58
N GLY A 36 33.76 32.58 5.22
CA GLY A 36 33.51 31.48 6.16
C GLY A 36 32.20 31.68 6.93
N LEU A 37 32.08 31.04 8.10
CA LEU A 37 30.87 31.07 8.91
C LEU A 37 30.73 32.42 9.64
N ASP A 38 29.84 33.27 9.17
CA ASP A 38 29.53 34.56 9.80
C ASP A 38 28.48 34.44 10.91
N ALA A 39 28.23 35.55 11.61
CA ALA A 39 27.31 35.58 12.75
C ALA A 39 25.87 35.18 12.37
N GLU A 40 25.42 35.59 11.18
CA GLU A 40 24.09 35.25 10.67
C GLU A 40 23.99 33.75 10.42
N GLY A 41 24.95 33.17 9.69
CA GLY A 41 24.89 31.73 9.41
C GLY A 41 25.10 30.85 10.63
N LEU A 42 25.94 31.26 11.58
CA LEU A 42 26.04 30.57 12.87
C LEU A 42 24.70 30.59 13.61
N ALA A 43 24.03 31.75 13.66
CA ALA A 43 22.72 31.88 14.30
C ALA A 43 21.64 31.04 13.59
N THR A 44 21.64 30.99 12.26
CA THR A 44 20.72 30.15 11.47
C THR A 44 20.96 28.66 11.73
N LEU A 45 22.21 28.20 11.73
CA LEU A 45 22.53 26.79 12.03
C LEU A 45 22.15 26.39 13.45
N LEU A 46 22.42 27.24 14.44
CA LEU A 46 22.01 26.99 15.83
C LEU A 46 20.48 26.95 15.96
N THR A 47 19.78 27.83 15.25
CA THR A 47 18.31 27.83 15.23
C THR A 47 17.77 26.56 14.59
N ALA A 48 18.36 26.11 13.48
CA ALA A 48 17.98 24.88 12.79
C ALA A 48 18.20 23.65 13.69
N GLU A 49 19.36 23.56 14.35
CA GLU A 49 19.69 22.45 15.26
C GLU A 49 18.73 22.39 16.45
N LEU A 50 18.45 23.53 17.10
CA LEU A 50 17.51 23.60 18.22
C LEU A 50 16.07 23.29 17.78
N ALA A 51 15.68 23.68 16.57
CA ALA A 51 14.37 23.33 16.02
C ALA A 51 14.23 21.81 15.83
N GLY A 52 15.24 21.16 15.23
CA GLY A 52 15.25 19.71 15.04
C GLY A 52 15.20 18.93 16.36
N GLN A 53 15.94 19.37 17.38
CA GLN A 53 15.89 18.77 18.72
C GLN A 53 14.52 18.87 19.40
N ARG A 54 13.69 19.85 19.00
CA ARG A 54 12.33 20.04 19.50
C ARG A 54 11.27 19.38 18.62
N GLY A 55 11.66 18.66 17.58
CA GLY A 55 10.76 18.02 16.63
C GLY A 55 10.21 18.95 15.53
N ASP A 56 10.67 20.21 15.46
CA ASP A 56 10.32 21.12 14.35
C ASP A 56 11.26 20.89 13.16
N TYR A 57 11.04 19.75 12.51
CA TYR A 57 11.89 19.27 11.41
C TYR A 57 11.76 20.13 10.14
N ARG A 58 10.60 20.75 9.92
CA ARG A 58 10.39 21.67 8.80
C ARG A 58 11.30 22.89 8.93
N ARG A 59 11.31 23.55 10.09
CA ARG A 59 12.17 24.72 10.34
C ARG A 59 13.64 24.35 10.35
N ALA A 60 13.99 23.18 10.90
CA ALA A 60 15.35 22.67 10.86
C ALA A 60 15.85 22.52 9.42
N THR A 61 15.05 21.87 8.56
CA THR A 61 15.37 21.66 7.14
C THR A 61 15.60 22.97 6.41
N LEU A 62 14.67 23.92 6.50
CA LEU A 62 14.80 25.23 5.84
C LEU A 62 16.07 25.97 6.26
N GLY A 63 16.41 25.93 7.56
CA GLY A 63 17.63 26.53 8.06
C GLY A 63 18.91 25.86 7.53
N TYR A 64 18.93 24.53 7.45
CA TYR A 64 20.07 23.81 6.87
C TYR A 64 20.21 24.06 5.37
N LEU A 65 19.11 24.07 4.59
CA LEU A 65 19.16 24.33 3.15
C LEU A 65 19.64 25.74 2.83
N ALA A 66 19.11 26.75 3.53
CA ALA A 66 19.57 28.14 3.35
C ALA A 66 21.09 28.27 3.58
N MET A 67 21.63 27.52 4.55
CA MET A 67 23.07 27.52 4.84
C MET A 67 23.86 26.65 3.87
N ALA A 68 23.30 25.55 3.38
CA ALA A 68 23.89 24.73 2.33
C ALA A 68 24.10 25.55 1.04
N GLU A 69 23.10 26.34 0.65
CA GLU A 69 23.18 27.24 -0.51
C GLU A 69 24.18 28.39 -0.28
N ARG A 70 24.10 29.08 0.87
CA ARG A 70 25.00 30.21 1.19
C ARG A 70 26.47 29.79 1.20
N TYR A 71 26.75 28.63 1.79
CA TYR A 71 28.12 28.16 2.00
C TYR A 71 28.59 27.12 0.97
N GLN A 72 27.72 26.74 0.04
CA GLN A 72 27.98 25.70 -0.96
C GLN A 72 28.49 24.40 -0.30
N ALA A 73 27.80 23.98 0.76
CA ALA A 73 28.25 22.91 1.65
C ALA A 73 27.29 21.72 1.64
N ALA A 74 27.64 20.67 0.89
CA ALA A 74 26.84 19.45 0.76
C ALA A 74 26.45 18.77 2.10
N PRO A 75 27.32 18.71 3.14
CA PRO A 75 26.93 18.12 4.43
C PRO A 75 25.77 18.84 5.13
N LEU A 76 25.55 20.13 4.83
CA LEU A 76 24.39 20.86 5.35
C LEU A 76 23.12 20.46 4.60
N ALA A 77 23.19 20.25 3.28
CA ALA A 77 22.05 19.74 2.51
C ALA A 77 21.71 18.28 2.90
N GLU A 78 22.70 17.45 3.18
CA GLU A 78 22.51 16.11 3.75
C GLU A 78 21.79 16.18 5.10
N ARG A 79 22.23 17.05 6.01
CA ARG A 79 21.59 17.23 7.32
C ARG A 79 20.16 17.77 7.19
N GLY A 80 19.93 18.69 6.25
CA GLY A 80 18.60 19.17 5.87
C GLY A 80 17.70 18.04 5.36
N THR A 81 18.22 17.19 4.48
CA THR A 81 17.53 16.01 3.96
C THR A 81 17.13 15.04 5.07
N LEU A 82 18.03 14.76 6.03
CA LEU A 82 17.73 13.90 7.18
C LEU A 82 16.59 14.47 8.04
N ALA A 83 16.56 15.79 8.25
CA ALA A 83 15.45 16.44 8.96
C ALA A 83 14.15 16.37 8.14
N ALA A 84 14.21 16.62 6.84
CA ALA A 84 13.03 16.66 5.96
C ALA A 84 12.26 15.33 5.93
N ARG A 85 12.93 14.19 6.14
CA ARG A 85 12.27 12.87 6.25
C ARG A 85 11.23 12.79 7.37
N PHE A 86 11.31 13.67 8.37
CA PHE A 86 10.40 13.71 9.51
C PHE A 86 9.48 14.94 9.51
N SER A 87 9.50 15.77 8.46
CA SER A 87 8.67 16.98 8.40
C SER A 87 7.25 16.76 7.86
N ASN A 88 6.90 15.54 7.44
CA ASN A 88 5.66 15.23 6.71
C ASN A 88 5.41 16.16 5.50
N ASP A 89 6.48 16.65 4.87
CA ASP A 89 6.45 17.60 3.75
C ASP A 89 7.30 17.04 2.61
N ILE A 90 6.64 16.35 1.67
CA ILE A 90 7.34 15.62 0.59
C ILE A 90 8.02 16.57 -0.40
N LEU A 91 7.47 17.77 -0.61
CA LEU A 91 8.03 18.78 -1.49
C LEU A 91 9.32 19.35 -0.89
N LEU A 92 9.33 19.59 0.42
CA LEU A 92 10.52 20.02 1.13
C LEU A 92 11.61 18.94 1.15
N LEU A 93 11.23 17.67 1.26
CA LEU A 93 12.18 16.56 1.12
C LEU A 93 12.77 16.50 -0.29
N ASP A 94 11.96 16.59 -1.34
CA ASP A 94 12.41 16.60 -2.74
C ASP A 94 13.36 17.77 -3.03
N GLN A 95 13.04 18.98 -2.51
CA GLN A 95 13.93 20.13 -2.58
C GLN A 95 15.26 19.86 -1.86
N ALA A 96 15.21 19.33 -0.64
CA ALA A 96 16.41 19.09 0.17
C ALA A 96 17.37 18.09 -0.51
N VAL A 97 16.82 17.01 -1.05
CA VAL A 97 17.59 15.98 -1.76
C VAL A 97 18.16 16.55 -3.08
N SER A 98 17.38 17.35 -3.81
CA SER A 98 17.82 17.99 -5.05
C SER A 98 18.99 18.94 -4.80
N THR A 99 18.90 19.80 -3.79
CA THR A 99 20.01 20.68 -3.36
C THR A 99 21.23 19.86 -2.95
N TRP A 100 21.04 18.73 -2.26
CA TRP A 100 22.15 17.84 -1.90
C TRP A 100 22.82 17.25 -3.15
N HIS A 101 22.05 16.81 -4.14
CA HIS A 101 22.58 16.31 -5.41
C HIS A 101 23.35 17.40 -6.17
N GLU A 102 22.82 18.61 -6.26
CA GLU A 102 23.49 19.74 -6.93
C GLU A 102 24.86 20.06 -6.30
N LEU A 103 24.94 20.04 -4.96
CA LEU A 103 26.17 20.31 -4.22
C LEU A 103 27.15 19.13 -4.20
N ALA A 104 26.65 17.90 -4.36
CA ALA A 104 27.45 16.69 -4.42
C ALA A 104 26.95 15.72 -5.51
N PRO A 105 27.23 16.00 -6.81
CA PRO A 105 26.68 15.21 -7.92
C PRO A 105 27.12 13.73 -7.94
N ASN A 106 28.26 13.43 -7.32
CA ASN A 106 28.83 12.09 -7.23
C ASN A 106 28.40 11.32 -5.96
N ALA A 107 27.52 11.90 -5.14
CA ALA A 107 27.00 11.23 -3.96
C ALA A 107 25.91 10.22 -4.34
N GLU A 108 26.02 9.01 -3.81
CA GLU A 108 25.08 7.90 -4.07
C GLU A 108 23.71 8.14 -3.43
N ALA A 109 23.69 8.59 -2.18
CA ALA A 109 22.48 8.71 -1.38
C ALA A 109 21.41 9.65 -1.98
N PRO A 110 21.75 10.85 -2.52
CA PRO A 110 20.77 11.69 -3.21
C PRO A 110 20.11 11.00 -4.39
N LEU A 111 20.87 10.29 -5.22
CA LEU A 111 20.33 9.61 -6.41
C LEU A 111 19.35 8.49 -6.02
N ARG A 112 19.64 7.73 -4.96
CA ARG A 112 18.70 6.71 -4.44
C ARG A 112 17.43 7.35 -3.90
N LEU A 113 17.54 8.45 -3.16
CA LEU A 113 16.38 9.17 -2.62
C LEU A 113 15.53 9.80 -3.73
N LEU A 114 16.15 10.44 -4.73
CA LEU A 114 15.45 11.01 -5.88
C LEU A 114 14.74 9.92 -6.70
N SER A 115 15.39 8.78 -6.90
CA SER A 115 14.75 7.61 -7.52
C SER A 115 13.53 7.17 -6.72
N GLY A 116 13.65 6.99 -5.40
CA GLY A 116 12.54 6.60 -4.53
C GLY A 116 11.38 7.60 -4.52
N LEU A 117 11.65 8.90 -4.50
CA LEU A 117 10.64 9.96 -4.59
C LEU A 117 9.93 9.97 -5.95
N ALA A 118 10.66 9.71 -7.04
CA ALA A 118 10.05 9.54 -8.36
C ALA A 118 9.13 8.30 -8.40
N LEU A 119 9.55 7.17 -7.84
CA LEU A 119 8.72 5.96 -7.72
C LEU A 119 7.42 6.21 -6.93
N GLN A 120 7.49 6.93 -5.80
CA GLN A 120 6.30 7.30 -5.02
C GLN A 120 5.30 8.16 -5.79
N ARG A 121 5.78 8.96 -6.75
CA ARG A 121 4.94 9.78 -7.65
C ARG A 121 4.45 9.01 -8.88
N GLY A 122 4.84 7.74 -9.05
CA GLY A 122 4.57 6.96 -10.25
C GLY A 122 5.40 7.39 -11.47
N ASP A 123 6.45 8.20 -11.30
CA ASP A 123 7.34 8.62 -12.38
C ASP A 123 8.52 7.64 -12.53
N TRP A 124 8.23 6.50 -13.15
CA TRP A 124 9.18 5.41 -13.37
C TRP A 124 10.32 5.79 -14.32
N THR A 125 10.07 6.71 -15.26
CA THR A 125 11.09 7.15 -16.22
C THR A 125 12.15 7.97 -15.49
N THR A 126 11.74 8.96 -14.70
CA THR A 126 12.67 9.74 -13.88
C THR A 126 13.38 8.86 -12.85
N ALA A 127 12.66 7.90 -12.23
CA ALA A 127 13.27 6.95 -11.31
C ALA A 127 14.39 6.13 -11.96
N LEU A 128 14.17 5.66 -13.19
CA LEU A 128 15.16 4.94 -13.99
C LEU A 128 16.37 5.82 -14.33
N GLU A 129 16.17 7.09 -14.71
CA GLU A 129 17.29 8.00 -14.99
C GLU A 129 18.22 8.15 -13.78
N TRP A 130 17.67 8.29 -12.58
CA TRP A 130 18.47 8.36 -11.35
C TRP A 130 19.22 7.05 -11.05
N ARG A 131 18.60 5.88 -11.28
CA ARG A 131 19.30 4.58 -11.16
C ARG A 131 20.39 4.41 -12.23
N LEU A 132 20.17 4.89 -13.45
CA LEU A 132 21.19 4.85 -14.50
C LEU A 132 22.37 5.78 -14.18
N ALA A 133 22.12 6.95 -13.59
CA ALA A 133 23.18 7.82 -13.09
C ALA A 133 24.04 7.12 -12.01
N LEU A 134 23.40 6.34 -11.11
CA LEU A 134 24.11 5.50 -10.15
C LEU A 134 24.98 4.42 -10.82
N ALA A 135 24.42 3.72 -11.81
CA ALA A 135 25.14 2.69 -12.57
C ALA A 135 26.35 3.28 -13.32
N GLU A 136 26.22 4.48 -13.87
CA GLU A 136 27.30 5.20 -14.55
C GLU A 136 28.44 5.56 -13.59
N GLN A 137 28.14 5.78 -12.31
CA GLN A 137 29.13 5.97 -11.24
C GLN A 137 29.75 4.65 -10.73
N GLY A 138 29.37 3.51 -11.32
CA GLY A 138 29.84 2.18 -10.94
C GLY A 138 29.19 1.62 -9.67
N GLN A 139 28.10 2.23 -9.22
CA GLN A 139 27.34 1.77 -8.05
C GLN A 139 26.30 0.72 -8.44
N HIS A 140 25.91 -0.13 -7.50
CA HIS A 140 24.83 -1.09 -7.71
C HIS A 140 23.47 -0.37 -7.77
N ALA A 141 22.87 -0.33 -8.95
CA ALA A 141 21.68 0.47 -9.24
C ALA A 141 20.35 -0.28 -9.07
N GLU A 142 20.36 -1.60 -8.89
CA GLU A 142 19.17 -2.46 -8.76
C GLU A 142 18.18 -2.26 -9.92
N LEU A 143 18.69 -2.14 -11.13
CA LEU A 143 17.90 -1.90 -12.35
C LEU A 143 16.93 -3.04 -12.61
N ALA A 144 17.33 -4.29 -12.36
CA ALA A 144 16.45 -5.45 -12.52
C ALA A 144 15.24 -5.37 -11.57
N LEU A 145 15.47 -5.05 -10.29
CA LEU A 145 14.40 -4.86 -9.31
C LEU A 145 13.47 -3.70 -9.70
N LEU A 146 14.03 -2.57 -10.20
CA LEU A 146 13.20 -1.46 -10.67
C LEU A 146 12.30 -1.86 -11.84
N ALA A 147 12.79 -2.70 -12.76
CA ALA A 147 12.00 -3.21 -13.87
C ALA A 147 10.85 -4.12 -13.39
N GLU A 148 11.11 -5.02 -12.43
CA GLU A 148 10.09 -5.88 -11.82
C GLU A 148 8.99 -5.05 -11.14
N LEU A 149 9.38 -4.09 -10.28
CA LEU A 149 8.43 -3.19 -9.60
C LEU A 149 7.59 -2.36 -10.58
N ALA A 150 8.17 -1.92 -11.70
CA ALA A 150 7.44 -1.15 -12.71
C ALA A 150 6.34 -1.98 -13.37
N LEU A 151 6.62 -3.25 -13.65
CA LEU A 151 5.64 -4.19 -14.22
C LEU A 151 4.54 -4.55 -13.22
N GLU A 152 4.90 -4.80 -11.96
CA GLU A 152 3.93 -5.05 -10.87
C GLU A 152 2.98 -3.86 -10.67
N ALA A 153 3.49 -2.64 -10.81
CA ALA A 153 2.69 -1.42 -10.74
C ALA A 153 1.86 -1.13 -12.01
N GLY A 154 1.92 -1.99 -13.03
CA GLY A 154 1.15 -1.83 -14.28
C GLY A 154 1.66 -0.70 -15.19
N THR A 155 2.92 -0.29 -15.06
CA THR A 155 3.51 0.79 -15.87
C THR A 155 3.75 0.32 -17.30
N ASP A 156 3.56 1.19 -18.30
CA ASP A 156 3.98 0.90 -19.68
C ASP A 156 5.50 0.61 -19.72
N PRO A 157 5.93 -0.62 -20.05
CA PRO A 157 7.34 -0.99 -20.04
C PRO A 157 8.14 -0.40 -21.22
N LEU A 158 7.47 0.10 -22.26
CA LEU A 158 8.13 0.53 -23.50
C LEU A 158 9.14 1.66 -23.29
N PRO A 159 8.84 2.77 -22.59
CA PRO A 159 9.80 3.86 -22.37
C PRO A 159 11.04 3.40 -21.59
N LEU A 160 10.83 2.59 -20.54
CA LEU A 160 11.91 2.06 -19.71
C LEU A 160 12.83 1.13 -20.53
N ARG A 161 12.23 0.27 -21.35
CA ARG A 161 12.96 -0.66 -22.23
C ARG A 161 13.84 0.09 -23.22
N GLU A 162 13.29 1.07 -23.93
CA GLU A 162 14.07 1.83 -24.92
C GLU A 162 15.22 2.59 -24.26
N ARG A 163 14.98 3.16 -23.07
CA ARG A 163 16.01 3.88 -22.33
C ARG A 163 17.15 2.97 -21.84
N LEU A 164 16.82 1.78 -21.35
CA LEU A 164 17.79 0.76 -20.93
C LEU A 164 18.58 0.20 -22.12
N ARG A 165 17.92 -0.08 -23.25
CA ARG A 165 18.61 -0.47 -24.50
C ARG A 165 19.61 0.58 -24.95
N ALA A 166 19.20 1.85 -24.98
CA ALA A 166 20.07 2.96 -25.34
C ALA A 166 21.26 3.09 -24.37
N HIS A 167 21.10 2.77 -23.09
CA HIS A 167 22.20 2.72 -22.12
C HIS A 167 23.19 1.59 -22.46
N LEU A 168 22.69 0.39 -22.77
CA LEU A 168 23.51 -0.78 -23.11
C LEU A 168 24.28 -0.65 -24.45
N GLU A 169 23.78 0.14 -25.38
CA GLU A 169 24.41 0.38 -26.70
C GLU A 169 25.63 1.34 -26.63
N ARG A 170 25.87 1.98 -25.48
CA ARG A 170 27.01 2.89 -25.32
C ARG A 170 28.34 2.11 -25.37
N PRO A 171 29.39 2.63 -26.04
CA PRO A 171 30.66 1.92 -26.19
C PRO A 171 31.33 1.52 -24.87
N THR A 172 31.09 2.26 -23.80
CA THR A 172 31.66 2.01 -22.46
C THR A 172 30.78 1.13 -21.58
N ALA A 173 29.53 0.83 -21.98
CA ALA A 173 28.55 0.16 -21.13
C ALA A 173 29.07 -1.18 -20.56
N ALA A 174 29.64 -2.03 -21.42
CA ALA A 174 30.15 -3.34 -21.04
C ALA A 174 31.36 -3.28 -20.09
N ALA A 175 32.01 -2.12 -19.94
CA ALA A 175 33.13 -1.93 -19.01
C ALA A 175 32.68 -1.47 -17.61
N HIS A 176 31.41 -1.11 -17.43
CA HIS A 176 30.91 -0.65 -16.13
C HIS A 176 30.76 -1.83 -15.14
N PRO A 177 31.10 -1.62 -13.86
CA PRO A 177 30.68 -2.51 -12.79
C PRO A 177 29.17 -2.70 -12.82
N HIS A 178 28.68 -3.92 -12.54
CA HIS A 178 27.26 -4.25 -12.56
C HIS A 178 26.55 -4.13 -13.93
N TYR A 179 27.27 -4.16 -15.06
CA TYR A 179 26.67 -4.23 -16.41
C TYR A 179 25.58 -5.31 -16.53
N HIS A 180 25.75 -6.45 -15.85
CA HIS A 180 24.77 -7.53 -15.80
C HIS A 180 23.39 -7.08 -15.30
N ASP A 181 23.31 -6.13 -14.37
CA ASP A 181 22.05 -5.64 -13.79
C ASP A 181 21.20 -4.92 -14.84
N ALA A 182 21.81 -4.06 -15.65
CA ALA A 182 21.15 -3.40 -16.78
C ALA A 182 20.71 -4.40 -17.87
N VAL A 183 21.51 -5.45 -18.09
CA VAL A 183 21.20 -6.54 -19.03
C VAL A 183 19.98 -7.34 -18.56
N LEU A 184 19.90 -7.68 -17.27
CA LEU A 184 18.76 -8.37 -16.67
C LEU A 184 17.49 -7.51 -16.73
N ALA A 185 17.56 -6.24 -16.32
CA ALA A 185 16.46 -5.29 -16.42
C ALA A 185 15.91 -5.16 -17.85
N THR A 186 16.81 -5.10 -18.84
CA THR A 186 16.42 -5.02 -20.24
C THR A 186 15.73 -6.31 -20.70
N ALA A 187 16.22 -7.48 -20.28
CA ALA A 187 15.61 -8.76 -20.63
C ALA A 187 14.19 -8.89 -20.05
N ILE A 188 13.98 -8.45 -18.81
CA ILE A 188 12.68 -8.44 -18.14
C ILE A 188 11.67 -7.60 -18.95
N LEU A 189 12.04 -6.37 -19.30
CA LEU A 189 11.15 -5.48 -20.08
C LEU A 189 10.98 -5.92 -21.54
N GLU A 190 11.99 -6.55 -22.14
CA GLU A 190 11.86 -7.19 -23.46
C GLU A 190 10.84 -8.31 -23.45
N ALA A 191 10.85 -9.18 -22.42
CA ALA A 191 9.87 -10.25 -22.28
C ALA A 191 8.46 -9.70 -22.09
N ALA A 192 8.27 -8.72 -21.19
CA ALA A 192 6.98 -8.07 -20.94
C ALA A 192 6.39 -7.38 -22.18
N THR A 193 7.23 -6.97 -23.13
CA THR A 193 6.82 -6.34 -24.39
C THR A 193 6.71 -7.33 -25.56
N GLY A 194 6.66 -8.64 -25.27
CA GLY A 194 6.51 -9.71 -26.27
C GLY A 194 7.78 -10.04 -27.06
N GLN A 195 8.94 -9.52 -26.65
CA GLN A 195 10.23 -9.75 -27.31
C GLN A 195 11.04 -10.88 -26.64
N SER A 196 10.38 -11.96 -26.23
CA SER A 196 10.98 -13.07 -25.46
C SER A 196 12.21 -13.70 -26.13
N LEU A 197 12.25 -13.75 -27.47
CA LEU A 197 13.42 -14.23 -28.21
C LEU A 197 14.65 -13.31 -28.05
N GLN A 198 14.45 -12.00 -27.91
CA GLN A 198 15.55 -11.05 -27.69
C GLN A 198 16.03 -11.14 -26.24
N ALA A 199 15.09 -11.18 -25.29
CA ALA A 199 15.38 -11.42 -23.87
C ALA A 199 16.22 -12.69 -23.69
N GLU A 200 15.81 -13.81 -24.31
CA GLU A 200 16.54 -15.08 -24.19
C GLU A 200 17.93 -15.02 -24.83
N ARG A 201 18.10 -14.34 -25.97
CA ARG A 201 19.44 -14.12 -26.57
C ARG A 201 20.35 -13.33 -25.63
N ARG A 202 19.80 -12.30 -25.00
CA ARG A 202 20.50 -11.43 -24.06
C ARG A 202 20.95 -12.20 -22.82
N LEU A 203 20.07 -13.01 -22.23
CA LEU A 203 20.39 -13.88 -21.10
C LEU A 203 21.40 -14.97 -21.50
N ASN A 204 21.32 -15.52 -22.72
CA ASN A 204 22.31 -16.46 -23.25
C ASN A 204 23.69 -15.87 -23.43
N GLN A 205 23.78 -14.61 -23.84
CA GLN A 205 25.06 -13.92 -23.91
C GLN A 205 25.62 -13.68 -22.50
N LEU A 206 24.79 -13.19 -21.58
CA LEU A 206 25.18 -12.94 -20.20
C LEU A 206 25.71 -14.22 -19.51
N ALA A 207 25.04 -15.34 -19.73
CA ALA A 207 25.40 -16.64 -19.15
C ALA A 207 26.76 -17.19 -19.60
N ARG A 208 27.34 -16.71 -20.71
CA ARG A 208 28.67 -17.16 -21.15
C ARG A 208 29.77 -16.66 -20.23
N ASP A 209 29.61 -15.44 -19.76
CA ASP A 209 30.63 -14.73 -18.99
C ASP A 209 30.28 -14.64 -17.50
N HIS A 210 29.00 -14.82 -17.15
CA HIS A 210 28.45 -14.60 -15.82
C HIS A 210 27.53 -15.73 -15.33
N ALA A 211 27.89 -16.99 -15.61
CA ALA A 211 27.13 -18.16 -15.17
C ALA A 211 27.06 -18.31 -13.64
N GLU A 212 27.94 -17.65 -12.90
CA GLU A 212 28.02 -17.63 -11.44
C GLU A 212 27.00 -16.70 -10.77
N LEU A 213 26.24 -15.91 -11.53
CA LEU A 213 25.28 -14.96 -10.96
C LEU A 213 23.94 -15.64 -10.63
N PRO A 214 23.49 -15.66 -9.36
CA PRO A 214 22.16 -16.16 -9.02
C PRO A 214 21.04 -15.38 -9.70
N ALA A 215 21.15 -14.05 -9.77
CA ALA A 215 20.15 -13.18 -10.39
C ALA A 215 19.84 -13.55 -11.86
N LEU A 216 20.85 -13.98 -12.62
CA LEU A 216 20.67 -14.46 -14.00
C LEU A 216 19.73 -15.66 -14.06
N TRP A 217 19.92 -16.64 -13.19
CA TRP A 217 19.13 -17.86 -13.18
C TRP A 217 17.73 -17.62 -12.61
N LEU A 218 17.58 -16.68 -11.67
CA LEU A 218 16.26 -16.26 -11.16
C LEU A 218 15.44 -15.64 -12.28
N THR A 219 15.97 -14.60 -12.93
CA THR A 219 15.29 -13.92 -14.04
C THR A 219 14.95 -14.90 -15.15
N ARG A 220 15.87 -15.81 -15.52
CA ARG A 220 15.57 -16.85 -16.53
C ARG A 220 14.44 -17.79 -16.14
N ALA A 221 14.45 -18.25 -14.90
CA ALA A 221 13.42 -19.17 -14.42
C ALA A 221 12.05 -18.48 -14.38
N GLN A 222 11.98 -17.25 -13.85
CA GLN A 222 10.75 -16.45 -13.82
C GLN A 222 10.20 -16.19 -15.22
N LEU A 223 11.02 -15.66 -16.13
CA LEU A 223 10.59 -15.39 -17.51
C LEU A 223 10.17 -16.65 -18.26
N ALA A 224 10.78 -17.80 -17.96
CA ALA A 224 10.39 -19.08 -18.54
C ALA A 224 9.03 -19.57 -18.00
N LEU A 225 8.71 -19.34 -16.72
CA LEU A 225 7.39 -19.64 -16.16
C LEU A 225 6.30 -18.74 -16.77
N GLU A 226 6.56 -17.44 -16.85
CA GLU A 226 5.66 -16.47 -17.50
C GLU A 226 5.40 -16.82 -18.97
N ALA A 227 6.42 -17.29 -19.69
CA ALA A 227 6.31 -17.76 -21.06
C ALA A 227 5.68 -19.16 -21.18
N ASN A 228 5.18 -19.75 -20.10
CA ASN A 228 4.64 -21.10 -20.03
C ASN A 228 5.60 -22.18 -20.59
N ASN A 229 6.90 -22.02 -20.30
CA ASN A 229 7.96 -22.95 -20.67
C ASN A 229 8.60 -23.59 -19.43
N PRO A 230 7.88 -24.51 -18.76
CA PRO A 230 8.32 -25.05 -17.48
C PRO A 230 9.58 -25.92 -17.57
N ARG A 231 9.92 -26.46 -18.75
CA ARG A 231 11.19 -27.20 -18.93
C ARG A 231 12.40 -26.28 -18.78
N GLN A 232 12.34 -25.11 -19.42
CA GLN A 232 13.41 -24.12 -19.32
C GLN A 232 13.45 -23.51 -17.92
N ALA A 233 12.29 -23.28 -17.29
CA ALA A 233 12.21 -22.80 -15.92
C ALA A 233 12.89 -23.76 -14.94
N ARG A 234 12.58 -25.06 -15.06
CA ARG A 234 13.21 -26.13 -14.27
C ARG A 234 14.72 -26.17 -14.46
N GLU A 235 15.19 -26.10 -15.71
CA GLU A 235 16.62 -26.06 -16.01
C GLU A 235 17.30 -24.84 -15.38
N ALA A 236 16.72 -23.66 -15.53
CA ALA A 236 17.25 -22.43 -14.95
C ALA A 236 17.27 -22.48 -13.41
N ALA A 237 16.18 -22.95 -12.77
CA ALA A 237 16.11 -23.13 -11.33
C ALA A 237 17.14 -24.16 -10.83
N SER A 238 17.35 -25.26 -11.56
CA SER A 238 18.39 -26.25 -11.25
C SER A 238 19.79 -25.64 -11.28
N ARG A 239 20.11 -24.85 -12.32
CA ARG A 239 21.38 -24.13 -12.41
C ARG A 239 21.51 -23.09 -11.30
N GLY A 240 20.43 -22.43 -10.94
CA GLY A 240 20.35 -21.52 -9.80
C GLY A 240 20.70 -22.19 -8.48
N LEU A 241 20.16 -23.38 -8.21
CA LEU A 241 20.48 -24.18 -7.03
C LEU A 241 21.93 -24.68 -7.03
N GLU A 242 22.54 -24.95 -8.18
CA GLU A 242 23.98 -25.28 -8.24
C GLU A 242 24.86 -24.08 -7.81
N VAL A 243 24.45 -22.86 -8.18
CA VAL A 243 25.17 -21.62 -7.88
C VAL A 243 24.90 -21.13 -6.45
N SER A 244 23.65 -21.27 -5.99
CA SER A 244 23.20 -20.87 -4.66
C SER A 244 22.29 -21.96 -4.05
N PRO A 245 22.88 -23.04 -3.49
CA PRO A 245 22.13 -24.20 -2.98
C PRO A 245 21.14 -23.90 -1.86
N GLY A 246 21.27 -22.74 -1.20
CA GLY A 246 20.45 -22.31 -0.08
C GLY A 246 19.38 -21.27 -0.39
N ASP A 247 19.19 -20.88 -1.66
CA ASP A 247 18.24 -19.82 -1.99
C ASP A 247 16.81 -20.37 -2.16
N PRO A 248 15.86 -20.01 -1.26
CA PRO A 248 14.50 -20.53 -1.29
C PRO A 248 13.74 -20.14 -2.55
N ARG A 249 14.14 -19.07 -3.25
CA ARG A 249 13.48 -18.62 -4.47
C ARG A 249 13.62 -19.65 -5.59
N PHE A 250 14.79 -20.29 -5.72
CA PHE A 250 14.96 -21.35 -6.72
C PHE A 250 14.15 -22.59 -6.38
N LEU A 251 13.92 -22.88 -5.11
CA LEU A 251 13.05 -23.99 -4.70
C LEU A 251 11.60 -23.75 -5.11
N LEU A 252 11.09 -22.53 -4.90
CA LEU A 252 9.75 -22.15 -5.35
C LEU A 252 9.62 -22.24 -6.87
N LEU A 253 10.58 -21.68 -7.61
CA LEU A 253 10.59 -21.72 -9.08
C LEU A 253 10.71 -23.15 -9.62
N MET A 254 11.53 -24.00 -8.99
CA MET A 254 11.64 -25.42 -9.31
C MET A 254 10.32 -26.16 -9.07
N ALA A 255 9.68 -25.94 -7.92
CA ALA A 255 8.40 -26.56 -7.60
C ALA A 255 7.32 -26.14 -8.60
N GLN A 256 7.18 -24.84 -8.88
CA GLN A 256 6.25 -24.32 -9.89
C GLN A 256 6.48 -24.97 -11.27
N ALA A 257 7.74 -25.03 -11.71
CA ALA A 257 8.10 -25.64 -12.98
C ALA A 257 7.73 -27.14 -13.05
N GLU A 258 7.98 -27.91 -11.99
CA GLU A 258 7.65 -29.33 -11.95
C GLU A 258 6.13 -29.57 -11.85
N LEU A 259 5.39 -28.72 -11.12
CA LEU A 259 3.92 -28.77 -11.07
C LEU A 259 3.30 -28.51 -12.44
N MET A 260 3.75 -27.48 -13.16
CA MET A 260 3.33 -27.21 -14.55
C MET A 260 3.67 -28.36 -15.52
N LEU A 261 4.65 -29.21 -15.19
CA LEU A 261 4.98 -30.42 -15.95
C LEU A 261 4.17 -31.65 -15.52
N GLY A 262 3.38 -31.56 -14.46
CA GLY A 262 2.67 -32.67 -13.83
C GLY A 262 3.57 -33.61 -13.01
N ASN A 263 4.79 -33.18 -12.66
CA ASN A 263 5.79 -33.98 -11.96
C ASN A 263 5.79 -33.74 -10.44
N VAL A 264 4.64 -33.93 -9.80
CA VAL A 264 4.45 -33.67 -8.35
C VAL A 264 5.49 -34.38 -7.48
N GLU A 265 5.75 -35.66 -7.76
CA GLU A 265 6.75 -36.45 -7.02
C GLU A 265 8.17 -35.88 -7.15
N ALA A 266 8.50 -35.27 -8.30
CA ALA A 266 9.80 -34.63 -8.48
C ALA A 266 9.86 -33.30 -7.70
N ALA A 267 8.79 -32.51 -7.74
CA ALA A 267 8.65 -31.29 -6.95
C ALA A 267 8.85 -31.59 -5.46
N GLU A 268 8.17 -32.61 -4.93
CA GLU A 268 8.26 -33.00 -3.52
C GLU A 268 9.65 -33.50 -3.13
N ARG A 269 10.30 -34.33 -3.97
CA ARG A 269 11.66 -34.81 -3.69
C ARG A 269 12.68 -33.67 -3.64
N HIS A 270 12.59 -32.71 -4.57
CA HIS A 270 13.51 -31.58 -4.62
C HIS A 270 13.31 -30.64 -3.42
N THR A 271 12.07 -30.37 -3.02
CA THR A 271 11.79 -29.49 -1.89
C THR A 271 12.09 -30.17 -0.55
N SER A 272 11.69 -31.43 -0.35
CA SER A 272 11.94 -32.16 0.91
C SER A 272 13.42 -32.27 1.27
N THR A 273 14.27 -32.65 0.31
CA THR A 273 15.72 -32.80 0.53
C THR A 273 16.34 -31.54 1.13
N LEU A 274 15.99 -30.37 0.58
CA LEU A 274 16.58 -29.09 0.99
C LEU A 274 15.89 -28.51 2.24
N LEU A 275 14.60 -28.79 2.46
CA LEU A 275 13.93 -28.48 3.72
C LEU A 275 14.53 -29.23 4.91
N ASP A 276 14.97 -30.48 4.71
CA ASP A 276 15.62 -31.31 5.72
C ASP A 276 17.05 -30.84 6.05
N GLU A 277 17.72 -30.16 5.11
CA GLU A 277 19.03 -29.51 5.31
C GLU A 277 18.95 -28.18 6.07
N HIS A 278 17.80 -27.87 6.69
CA HIS A 278 17.51 -26.62 7.41
C HIS A 278 17.63 -25.34 6.56
N ILE A 279 17.57 -25.48 5.24
CA ILE A 279 17.52 -24.33 4.30
C ILE A 279 16.10 -23.72 4.30
N GLY A 280 15.09 -24.46 4.78
CA GLY A 280 13.70 -23.99 4.87
C GLY A 280 13.29 -23.45 6.23
N ASN A 281 12.93 -22.17 6.26
CA ASN A 281 12.18 -21.56 7.37
C ASN A 281 10.68 -21.96 7.29
N GLN A 282 9.89 -21.57 8.30
CA GLN A 282 8.43 -21.81 8.31
C GLN A 282 7.73 -21.20 7.08
N GLU A 283 8.21 -20.03 6.64
CA GLU A 283 7.68 -19.28 5.49
C GLU A 283 7.79 -20.06 4.18
N LEU A 284 8.95 -20.65 3.86
CA LEU A 284 9.12 -21.47 2.65
C LEU A 284 8.15 -22.65 2.61
N ARG A 285 7.93 -23.32 3.75
CA ARG A 285 6.96 -24.43 3.83
C ARG A 285 5.53 -23.94 3.56
N ILE A 286 5.16 -22.77 4.07
CA ILE A 286 3.85 -22.15 3.83
C ILE A 286 3.70 -21.77 2.36
N SER A 287 4.71 -21.12 1.76
CA SER A 287 4.68 -20.75 0.34
C SER A 287 4.58 -21.97 -0.58
N LEU A 288 5.37 -23.02 -0.32
CA LEU A 288 5.27 -24.27 -1.07
C LEU A 288 3.91 -24.95 -0.89
N ALA A 289 3.38 -24.98 0.34
CA ALA A 289 2.05 -25.54 0.58
C ALA A 289 0.97 -24.77 -0.20
N GLY A 290 1.02 -23.44 -0.22
CA GLY A 290 0.14 -22.61 -1.05
C GLY A 290 0.20 -23.00 -2.53
N LEU A 291 1.41 -23.15 -3.09
CA LEU A 291 1.59 -23.58 -4.48
C LEU A 291 0.99 -24.95 -4.78
N TYR A 292 1.17 -25.93 -3.88
CA TYR A 292 0.54 -27.24 -4.05
C TYR A 292 -0.99 -27.17 -3.94
N LEU A 293 -1.55 -26.28 -3.11
CA LEU A 293 -3.00 -26.10 -3.00
C LEU A 293 -3.61 -25.48 -4.24
N GLU A 294 -2.96 -24.45 -4.80
CA GLU A 294 -3.40 -23.81 -6.04
C GLU A 294 -3.47 -24.81 -7.21
N ASP A 295 -2.56 -25.79 -7.25
CA ASP A 295 -2.53 -26.86 -8.25
C ASP A 295 -3.40 -28.09 -7.89
N GLY A 296 -4.07 -28.09 -6.73
CA GLY A 296 -4.98 -29.15 -6.27
C GLY A 296 -4.31 -30.37 -5.61
N HIS A 297 -3.04 -30.26 -5.21
CA HIS A 297 -2.27 -31.32 -4.56
C HIS A 297 -2.31 -31.26 -3.03
N LEU A 298 -3.50 -31.53 -2.48
CA LEU A 298 -3.82 -31.41 -1.05
C LEU A 298 -2.88 -32.23 -0.14
N ASP A 299 -2.56 -33.47 -0.53
CA ASP A 299 -1.69 -34.36 0.22
C ASP A 299 -0.25 -33.82 0.38
N ALA A 300 0.29 -33.24 -0.70
CA ALA A 300 1.63 -32.65 -0.71
C ALA A 300 1.67 -31.40 0.17
N ALA A 301 0.67 -30.53 0.04
CA ALA A 301 0.49 -29.37 0.91
C ALA A 301 0.38 -29.77 2.39
N ARG A 302 -0.43 -30.78 2.70
CA ARG A 302 -0.60 -31.29 4.07
C ARG A 302 0.70 -31.76 4.69
N ARG A 303 1.54 -32.50 3.94
CA ARG A 303 2.85 -32.96 4.42
C ARG A 303 3.77 -31.81 4.83
N LEU A 304 3.72 -30.69 4.10
CA LEU A 304 4.52 -29.49 4.41
C LEU A 304 4.02 -28.74 5.65
N LEU A 305 2.70 -28.75 5.88
CA LEU A 305 2.07 -28.00 6.97
C LEU A 305 2.02 -28.76 8.29
N LEU A 306 1.96 -30.10 8.26
CA LEU A 306 1.83 -30.94 9.46
C LEU A 306 2.92 -30.68 10.53
N PRO A 307 4.21 -30.50 10.18
CA PRO A 307 5.24 -30.14 11.14
C PRO A 307 5.03 -28.75 11.76
N LEU A 308 4.43 -27.82 11.03
CA LEU A 308 4.22 -26.44 11.47
C LEU A 308 3.10 -26.36 12.51
N VAL A 309 1.97 -27.02 12.27
CA VAL A 309 0.83 -27.04 13.20
C VAL A 309 1.12 -27.79 14.50
N SER A 310 2.16 -28.64 14.49
CA SER A 310 2.63 -29.41 15.66
C SER A 310 3.80 -28.74 16.41
N SER A 311 4.21 -27.54 15.99
CA SER A 311 5.34 -26.83 16.62
C SER A 311 4.92 -26.07 17.90
N ASP A 312 5.90 -25.62 18.69
CA ASP A 312 5.63 -24.90 19.95
C ASP A 312 4.91 -23.57 19.72
N GLU A 313 5.24 -22.88 18.63
CA GLU A 313 4.59 -21.64 18.18
C GLU A 313 4.15 -21.79 16.72
N PRO A 314 2.99 -22.43 16.46
CA PRO A 314 2.51 -22.63 15.11
C PRO A 314 2.17 -21.32 14.41
N PRO A 315 2.64 -21.11 13.16
CA PRO A 315 2.27 -19.93 12.40
C PRO A 315 0.76 -19.97 12.06
N PRO A 316 -0.01 -18.88 12.25
CA PRO A 316 -1.44 -18.85 11.97
C PRO A 316 -1.79 -19.25 10.53
N ALA A 317 -0.94 -18.88 9.57
CA ALA A 317 -1.10 -19.23 8.16
C ALA A 317 -1.13 -20.76 7.94
N ALA A 318 -0.38 -21.55 8.72
CA ALA A 318 -0.42 -23.01 8.58
C ALA A 318 -1.77 -23.59 8.97
N PHE A 319 -2.42 -23.05 10.02
CA PHE A 319 -3.79 -23.45 10.36
C PHE A 319 -4.80 -23.00 9.32
N TYR A 320 -4.64 -21.81 8.75
CA TYR A 320 -5.51 -21.33 7.68
C TYR A 320 -5.44 -22.25 6.45
N LEU A 321 -4.24 -22.59 5.98
CA LEU A 321 -4.05 -23.50 4.85
C LEU A 321 -4.50 -24.94 5.16
N MET A 322 -4.30 -25.44 6.38
CA MET A 322 -4.86 -26.75 6.79
C MET A 322 -6.40 -26.74 6.82
N GLY A 323 -7.00 -25.59 7.15
CA GLY A 323 -8.44 -25.39 7.03
C GLY A 323 -8.91 -25.48 5.58
N ILE A 324 -8.19 -24.83 4.65
CA ILE A 324 -8.49 -24.90 3.20
C ILE A 324 -8.38 -26.34 2.70
N ILE A 325 -7.35 -27.09 3.11
CA ILE A 325 -7.22 -28.51 2.76
C ILE A 325 -8.45 -29.30 3.20
N ALA A 326 -8.88 -29.12 4.45
CA ALA A 326 -10.05 -29.81 4.97
C ALA A 326 -11.35 -29.33 4.31
N GLU A 327 -11.42 -28.07 3.88
CA GLU A 327 -12.55 -27.51 3.10
C GLU A 327 -12.65 -28.17 1.73
N GLU A 328 -11.55 -28.27 0.98
CA GLU A 328 -11.51 -28.93 -0.34
C GLU A 328 -11.82 -30.44 -0.28
N GLU A 329 -11.59 -31.07 0.87
CA GLU A 329 -11.94 -32.47 1.12
C GLU A 329 -13.35 -32.66 1.70
N ASP A 330 -14.12 -31.59 1.88
CA ASP A 330 -15.45 -31.59 2.48
C ASP A 330 -15.46 -32.11 3.95
N GLU A 331 -14.33 -31.97 4.66
CA GLU A 331 -14.17 -32.34 6.06
C GLU A 331 -14.57 -31.18 7.00
N VAL A 332 -15.86 -30.82 6.99
CA VAL A 332 -16.43 -29.66 7.71
C VAL A 332 -15.94 -29.51 9.15
N ASP A 333 -15.96 -30.60 9.94
CA ASP A 333 -15.57 -30.55 11.35
C ASP A 333 -14.05 -30.34 11.54
N ASN A 334 -13.21 -30.88 10.65
CA ASN A 334 -11.75 -30.67 10.69
C ASN A 334 -11.40 -29.26 10.23
N ALA A 335 -12.05 -28.76 9.18
CA ALA A 335 -11.89 -27.39 8.71
C ALA A 335 -12.21 -26.39 9.83
N LEU A 336 -13.34 -26.59 10.54
CA LEU A 336 -13.72 -25.78 11.69
C LEU A 336 -12.66 -25.83 12.81
N LEU A 337 -12.08 -27.00 13.07
CA LEU A 337 -11.03 -27.15 14.08
C LEU A 337 -9.79 -26.33 13.70
N TYR A 338 -9.33 -26.41 12.45
CA TYR A 338 -8.17 -25.66 11.97
C TYR A 338 -8.43 -24.15 11.93
N TYR A 339 -9.54 -23.72 11.33
CA TYR A 339 -9.87 -22.29 11.23
C TYR A 339 -10.00 -21.62 12.60
N ARG A 340 -10.50 -22.33 13.63
CA ARG A 340 -10.58 -21.79 14.99
C ARG A 340 -9.20 -21.53 15.61
N GLN A 341 -8.14 -22.24 15.19
CA GLN A 341 -6.77 -22.04 15.70
C GLN A 341 -6.07 -20.82 15.07
N VAL A 342 -6.59 -20.27 13.96
CA VAL A 342 -6.02 -19.07 13.36
C VAL A 342 -6.11 -17.91 14.37
N ALA A 343 -4.97 -17.37 14.79
CA ALA A 343 -4.91 -16.28 15.76
C ALA A 343 -5.40 -14.95 15.14
N PRO A 344 -5.83 -13.96 15.95
CA PRO A 344 -6.15 -12.62 15.47
C PRO A 344 -5.02 -12.00 14.62
N GLY A 345 -5.34 -11.62 13.39
CA GLY A 345 -4.38 -11.19 12.38
C GLY A 345 -5.04 -11.11 10.99
N GLY A 346 -4.24 -11.10 9.92
CA GLY A 346 -4.72 -10.92 8.54
C GLY A 346 -5.75 -11.96 8.09
N ASP A 347 -5.57 -13.24 8.44
CA ASP A 347 -6.46 -14.33 8.01
C ASP A 347 -7.56 -14.66 9.03
N PHE A 348 -7.63 -13.96 10.16
CA PHE A 348 -8.53 -14.32 11.25
C PHE A 348 -10.01 -14.29 10.86
N LEU A 349 -10.47 -13.17 10.31
CA LEU A 349 -11.88 -13.02 9.89
C LEU A 349 -12.20 -13.93 8.70
N ARG A 350 -11.27 -14.04 7.74
CA ARG A 350 -11.42 -14.95 6.59
C ARG A 350 -11.60 -16.41 7.04
N ALA A 351 -10.81 -16.86 8.01
CA ALA A 351 -10.92 -18.19 8.58
C ALA A 351 -12.29 -18.41 9.25
N ARG A 352 -12.80 -17.43 10.01
CA ARG A 352 -14.13 -17.53 10.64
C ARG A 352 -15.25 -17.51 9.60
N LEU A 353 -15.11 -16.70 8.55
CA LEU A 353 -16.07 -16.63 7.45
C LEU A 353 -16.16 -17.98 6.74
N ARG A 354 -15.03 -18.54 6.31
CA ARG A 354 -14.97 -19.88 5.67
C ARG A 354 -15.57 -20.96 6.57
N ALA A 355 -15.17 -21.01 7.84
CA ALA A 355 -15.71 -21.97 8.80
C ALA A 355 -17.24 -21.86 8.98
N ALA A 356 -17.77 -20.64 9.06
CA ALA A 356 -19.20 -20.42 9.22
C ALA A 356 -19.97 -20.71 7.92
N ARG A 357 -19.41 -20.38 6.75
CA ARG A 357 -19.96 -20.71 5.44
C ARG A 357 -20.03 -22.22 5.23
N MET A 358 -18.96 -22.96 5.50
CA MET A 358 -18.97 -24.42 5.44
C MET A 358 -20.08 -25.05 6.29
N LEU A 359 -20.32 -24.51 7.50
CA LEU A 359 -21.43 -24.97 8.34
C LEU A 359 -22.80 -24.63 7.74
N ILE A 360 -22.95 -23.48 7.07
CA ILE A 360 -24.21 -23.11 6.41
C ILE A 360 -24.46 -24.01 5.19
N ASP A 361 -23.43 -24.25 4.38
CA ASP A 361 -23.51 -25.06 3.16
C ASP A 361 -23.79 -26.55 3.49
N ASP A 362 -23.35 -27.03 4.65
CA ASP A 362 -23.69 -28.34 5.22
C ASP A 362 -25.06 -28.36 5.96
N ASP A 363 -25.96 -27.40 5.68
CA ASP A 363 -27.29 -27.26 6.30
C ASP A 363 -27.28 -27.07 7.85
N ARG A 364 -26.14 -26.68 8.43
CA ARG A 364 -25.92 -26.49 9.89
C ARG A 364 -25.86 -25.02 10.30
N LEU A 365 -26.80 -24.21 9.80
CA LEU A 365 -26.90 -22.77 10.14
C LEU A 365 -26.89 -22.50 11.66
N LEU A 366 -27.58 -23.31 12.46
CA LEU A 366 -27.59 -23.14 13.92
C LEU A 366 -26.21 -23.32 14.56
N ASP A 367 -25.40 -24.23 14.03
CA ASP A 367 -24.02 -24.43 14.48
C ASP A 367 -23.13 -23.27 14.04
N ALA A 368 -23.31 -22.75 12.82
CA ALA A 368 -22.59 -21.56 12.34
C ALA A 368 -22.82 -20.36 13.27
N ARG A 369 -24.08 -20.11 13.64
CA ARG A 369 -24.44 -19.04 14.58
C ARG A 369 -23.89 -19.29 15.99
N ALA A 370 -23.93 -20.53 16.47
CA ALA A 370 -23.35 -20.89 17.76
C ALA A 370 -21.83 -20.68 17.76
N PHE A 371 -21.15 -21.07 16.67
CA PHE A 371 -19.72 -20.85 16.46
C PHE A 371 -19.37 -19.37 16.50
N LEU A 372 -19.99 -18.52 15.68
CA LEU A 372 -19.70 -17.09 15.64
C LEU A 372 -20.01 -16.39 16.97
N ARG A 373 -21.07 -16.83 17.67
CA ARG A 373 -21.36 -16.35 19.02
C ARG A 373 -20.25 -16.67 20.01
N ILE A 374 -19.68 -17.88 19.96
CA ILE A 374 -18.55 -18.26 20.81
C ILE A 374 -17.31 -17.43 20.46
N GLU A 375 -17.03 -17.25 19.17
CA GLU A 375 -15.88 -16.48 18.72
C GLU A 375 -15.96 -15.01 19.16
N ARG A 376 -17.15 -14.40 19.13
CA ARG A 376 -17.38 -13.05 19.69
C ARG A 376 -17.06 -12.95 21.19
N LEU A 377 -17.37 -13.98 21.96
CA LEU A 377 -17.07 -14.01 23.40
C LEU A 377 -15.57 -14.20 23.68
N ARG A 378 -14.84 -14.88 22.78
CA ARG A 378 -13.40 -15.13 22.92
C ARG A 378 -12.56 -13.97 22.41
N HIS A 379 -13.08 -13.19 21.47
CA HIS A 379 -12.35 -12.15 20.75
C HIS A 379 -13.10 -10.81 20.82
N GLU A 380 -13.22 -10.27 22.03
CA GLU A 380 -13.94 -9.00 22.28
C GLU A 380 -13.43 -7.83 21.44
N ALA A 381 -12.11 -7.75 21.20
CA ALA A 381 -11.51 -6.73 20.34
C ALA A 381 -11.92 -6.82 18.85
N ARG A 382 -12.50 -7.95 18.43
CA ARG A 382 -13.00 -8.22 17.08
C ARG A 382 -14.53 -8.40 17.06
N PHE A 383 -15.21 -7.97 18.13
CA PHE A 383 -16.63 -8.22 18.34
C PHE A 383 -17.48 -7.70 17.18
N SER A 384 -17.31 -6.43 16.80
CA SER A 384 -18.12 -5.75 15.78
C SER A 384 -17.91 -6.37 14.40
N GLU A 385 -16.67 -6.69 14.04
CA GLU A 385 -16.31 -7.40 12.81
C GLU A 385 -16.97 -8.80 12.73
N LEU A 386 -17.00 -9.54 13.84
CA LEU A 386 -17.63 -10.86 13.92
C LEU A 386 -19.17 -10.80 13.98
N VAL A 387 -19.77 -9.69 14.40
CA VAL A 387 -21.22 -9.45 14.25
C VAL A 387 -21.54 -9.14 12.80
N ALA A 388 -20.76 -8.24 12.17
CA ALA A 388 -20.93 -7.87 10.77
C ALA A 388 -20.87 -9.10 9.86
N LEU A 389 -19.90 -9.98 10.09
CA LEU A 389 -19.77 -11.26 9.39
C LEU A 389 -21.02 -12.15 9.54
N GLU A 390 -21.59 -12.30 10.75
CA GLU A 390 -22.84 -13.09 10.91
C GLU A 390 -24.03 -12.42 10.21
N VAL A 391 -24.12 -11.09 10.22
CA VAL A 391 -25.18 -10.34 9.54
C VAL A 391 -25.10 -10.56 8.03
N GLU A 392 -23.91 -10.46 7.45
CA GLU A 392 -23.66 -10.72 6.02
C GLU A 392 -24.06 -12.14 5.62
N LEU A 393 -23.57 -13.15 6.36
CA LEU A 393 -23.92 -14.56 6.12
C LEU A 393 -25.44 -14.83 6.20
N LEU A 394 -26.14 -14.17 7.12
CA LEU A 394 -27.60 -14.29 7.22
C LEU A 394 -28.32 -13.63 6.03
N GLY A 395 -27.83 -12.48 5.55
CA GLY A 395 -28.34 -11.84 4.34
C GLY A 395 -28.19 -12.71 3.11
N GLU A 396 -27.00 -13.29 2.90
CA GLU A 396 -26.75 -14.23 1.79
C GLU A 396 -27.63 -15.49 1.87
N ALA A 397 -27.98 -15.94 3.07
CA ALA A 397 -28.94 -17.03 3.28
C ALA A 397 -30.43 -16.60 3.11
N GLY A 398 -30.69 -15.34 2.75
CA GLY A 398 -32.04 -14.78 2.60
C GLY A 398 -32.77 -14.53 3.93
N LEU A 399 -32.06 -14.56 5.06
CA LEU A 399 -32.60 -14.42 6.42
C LEU A 399 -32.50 -12.98 6.92
N GLU A 400 -32.94 -12.03 6.11
CA GLU A 400 -32.83 -10.58 6.36
C GLU A 400 -33.41 -10.16 7.72
N ALA A 401 -34.56 -10.73 8.10
CA ALA A 401 -35.20 -10.42 9.37
C ALA A 401 -34.35 -10.88 10.58
N GLU A 402 -33.61 -11.97 10.45
CA GLU A 402 -32.73 -12.47 11.51
C GLU A 402 -31.44 -11.67 11.60
N ALA A 403 -30.91 -11.23 10.45
CA ALA A 403 -29.76 -10.33 10.35
C ALA A 403 -30.07 -9.00 11.06
N ASP A 404 -31.22 -8.40 10.77
CA ASP A 404 -31.68 -7.16 11.42
C ASP A 404 -31.94 -7.37 12.93
N ALA A 405 -32.54 -8.49 13.31
CA ALA A 405 -32.78 -8.81 14.72
C ALA A 405 -31.47 -8.99 15.50
N LEU A 406 -30.46 -9.64 14.90
CA LEU A 406 -29.12 -9.77 15.47
C LEU A 406 -28.49 -8.39 15.68
N LEU A 407 -28.49 -7.56 14.63
CA LEU A 407 -27.85 -6.25 14.67
C LEU A 407 -28.50 -5.33 15.72
N ASN A 408 -29.83 -5.29 15.76
CA ASN A 408 -30.58 -4.56 16.77
C ASN A 408 -30.31 -5.06 18.19
N ARG A 409 -30.19 -6.38 18.38
CA ARG A 409 -29.86 -6.97 19.68
C ARG A 409 -28.47 -6.56 20.15
N GLU A 410 -27.45 -6.62 19.29
CA GLU A 410 -26.10 -6.26 19.71
C GLU A 410 -25.96 -4.74 19.91
N LEU A 411 -26.56 -3.91 19.05
CA LEU A 411 -26.61 -2.46 19.25
C LEU A 411 -27.37 -2.04 20.53
N SER A 412 -28.30 -2.84 21.04
CA SER A 412 -28.91 -2.56 22.35
C SER A 412 -27.91 -2.64 23.52
N ARG A 413 -26.82 -3.39 23.33
CA ARG A 413 -25.73 -3.58 24.31
C ARG A 413 -24.53 -2.70 24.03
N THR A 414 -24.30 -2.37 22.76
CA THR A 414 -23.22 -1.50 22.29
C THR A 414 -23.79 -0.32 21.49
N PRO A 415 -24.53 0.61 22.11
CA PRO A 415 -25.34 1.59 21.37
C PRO A 415 -24.56 2.55 20.49
N ASN A 416 -23.27 2.74 20.76
CA ASN A 416 -22.39 3.68 20.06
C ASN A 416 -21.27 2.95 19.29
N ASP A 417 -21.45 1.66 19.00
CA ASP A 417 -20.51 0.92 18.16
C ASP A 417 -20.62 1.44 16.71
N GLU A 418 -19.61 2.19 16.27
CA GLU A 418 -19.61 2.88 14.98
C GLU A 418 -19.76 1.91 13.81
N THR A 419 -19.09 0.76 13.87
CA THR A 419 -19.15 -0.28 12.83
C THR A 419 -20.56 -0.86 12.71
N LEU A 420 -21.20 -1.18 13.85
CA LEU A 420 -22.55 -1.76 13.83
C LEU A 420 -23.63 -0.73 13.47
N LEU A 421 -23.46 0.52 13.89
CA LEU A 421 -24.35 1.61 13.48
C LEU A 421 -24.25 1.82 11.96
N TYR A 422 -23.03 1.84 11.42
CA TYR A 422 -22.81 2.00 9.99
C TYR A 422 -23.47 0.87 9.21
N LEU A 423 -23.23 -0.38 9.62
CA LEU A 423 -23.84 -1.55 8.99
C LEU A 423 -25.37 -1.49 9.02
N ARG A 424 -25.98 -1.08 10.15
CA ARG A 424 -27.44 -0.96 10.24
C ARG A 424 -27.97 0.16 9.36
N GLY A 425 -27.24 1.28 9.31
CA GLY A 425 -27.56 2.42 8.45
C GLY A 425 -27.57 2.02 6.98
N MET A 426 -26.53 1.34 6.50
CA MET A 426 -26.46 0.89 5.10
C MET A 426 -27.55 -0.12 4.75
N ARG A 427 -27.87 -1.06 5.65
CA ARG A 427 -29.03 -1.96 5.46
C ARG A 427 -30.39 -1.25 5.51
N ALA A 428 -30.48 -0.12 6.19
CA ALA A 428 -31.68 0.72 6.14
C ALA A 428 -31.79 1.45 4.79
N TRP A 429 -30.66 1.96 4.28
CA TRP A 429 -30.57 2.57 2.95
C TRP A 429 -30.97 1.60 1.83
N GLU A 430 -30.45 0.36 1.84
CA GLU A 430 -30.83 -0.68 0.86
C GLU A 430 -32.33 -0.97 0.82
N ARG A 431 -33.03 -0.76 1.95
CA ARG A 431 -34.49 -0.93 2.07
C ARG A 431 -35.27 0.35 1.80
N GLY A 432 -34.60 1.45 1.48
CA GLY A 432 -35.18 2.77 1.26
C GLY A 432 -35.58 3.53 2.53
N ASP A 433 -35.17 3.06 3.73
CA ASP A 433 -35.41 3.75 5.00
C ASP A 433 -34.30 4.76 5.30
N ILE A 434 -34.34 5.87 4.56
CA ILE A 434 -33.35 6.95 4.64
C ILE A 434 -33.34 7.59 6.03
N GLU A 435 -34.50 7.75 6.67
CA GLU A 435 -34.59 8.30 8.02
C GLU A 435 -33.84 7.44 9.05
N ALA A 436 -33.90 6.11 8.93
CA ALA A 436 -33.13 5.23 9.79
C ALA A 436 -31.63 5.26 9.49
N MET A 437 -31.24 5.32 8.21
CA MET A 437 -29.83 5.50 7.82
C MET A 437 -29.26 6.79 8.42
N GLU A 438 -29.91 7.93 8.20
CA GLU A 438 -29.46 9.23 8.70
C GLU A 438 -29.35 9.25 10.22
N ARG A 439 -30.30 8.61 10.91
CA ARG A 439 -30.26 8.50 12.37
C ARG A 439 -29.01 7.76 12.86
N ASP A 440 -28.63 6.67 12.19
CA ASP A 440 -27.47 5.88 12.61
C ASP A 440 -26.15 6.54 12.22
N LEU A 441 -26.03 7.05 10.99
CA LEU A 441 -24.86 7.81 10.55
C LEU A 441 -24.67 9.09 11.37
N GLY A 442 -25.76 9.78 11.69
CA GLY A 442 -25.75 10.95 12.56
C GLY A 442 -25.20 10.64 13.95
N ARG A 443 -25.56 9.48 14.53
CA ARG A 443 -24.99 9.04 15.82
C ARG A 443 -23.50 8.75 15.74
N ILE A 444 -23.02 8.22 14.61
CA ILE A 444 -21.58 8.04 14.38
C ILE A 444 -20.89 9.40 14.32
N ILE A 445 -21.39 10.34 13.52
CA ILE A 445 -20.81 11.67 13.33
C ILE A 445 -20.85 12.48 14.64
N GLU A 446 -21.89 12.35 15.45
CA GLU A 446 -21.99 12.97 16.77
C GLU A 446 -20.93 12.44 17.74
N ALA A 447 -20.67 11.12 17.73
CA ALA A 447 -19.69 10.48 18.59
C ALA A 447 -18.24 10.70 18.09
N ASN A 448 -18.06 10.69 16.77
CA ASN A 448 -16.80 10.80 16.07
C ASN A 448 -16.95 11.73 14.85
N PRO A 449 -16.77 13.06 15.04
CA PRO A 449 -16.93 14.05 13.98
C PRO A 449 -15.95 13.93 12.82
N ASP A 450 -14.87 13.16 12.99
CA ASP A 450 -13.82 12.94 12.00
C ASP A 450 -13.91 11.53 11.36
N ASN A 451 -15.08 10.87 11.47
CA ASN A 451 -15.33 9.61 10.76
C ASN A 451 -15.62 9.88 9.27
N ALA A 452 -14.57 9.84 8.45
CA ALA A 452 -14.65 10.11 7.00
C ALA A 452 -15.67 9.23 6.28
N THR A 453 -15.78 7.95 6.67
CA THR A 453 -16.72 6.99 6.07
C THR A 453 -18.18 7.37 6.32
N ALA A 454 -18.53 7.72 7.56
CA ALA A 454 -19.91 8.13 7.89
C ALA A 454 -20.27 9.50 7.29
N LEU A 455 -19.32 10.44 7.29
CA LEU A 455 -19.47 11.74 6.61
C LEU A 455 -19.73 11.54 5.12
N ASN A 456 -18.91 10.72 4.45
CA ASN A 456 -19.06 10.45 3.02
C ASN A 456 -20.38 9.73 2.72
N ALA A 457 -20.72 8.67 3.46
CA ALA A 457 -21.95 7.92 3.23
C ALA A 457 -23.20 8.79 3.39
N LEU A 458 -23.25 9.64 4.42
CA LEU A 458 -24.37 10.55 4.61
C LEU A 458 -24.43 11.59 3.49
N GLY A 459 -23.32 12.27 3.21
CA GLY A 459 -23.27 13.30 2.18
C GLY A 459 -23.57 12.74 0.79
N TYR A 460 -23.01 11.58 0.44
CA TYR A 460 -23.25 10.89 -0.82
C TYR A 460 -24.73 10.56 -0.99
N THR A 461 -25.37 9.94 0.00
CA THR A 461 -26.81 9.62 -0.07
C THR A 461 -27.68 10.87 -0.26
N LEU A 462 -27.37 11.97 0.43
CA LEU A 462 -28.11 13.23 0.26
C LEU A 462 -27.96 13.82 -1.14
N ALA A 463 -26.75 13.76 -1.69
CA ALA A 463 -26.48 14.19 -3.06
C ALA A 463 -27.20 13.29 -4.08
N ASP A 464 -27.08 11.98 -3.90
CA ASP A 464 -27.59 10.98 -4.84
C ASP A 464 -29.12 10.96 -4.92
N LEU A 465 -29.80 11.12 -3.78
CA LEU A 465 -31.26 11.24 -3.72
C LEU A 465 -31.79 12.61 -4.17
N ASN A 466 -30.91 13.54 -4.56
CA ASN A 466 -31.25 14.92 -4.92
C ASN A 466 -32.05 15.66 -3.83
N VAL A 467 -31.71 15.47 -2.55
CA VAL A 467 -32.52 16.08 -1.48
C VAL A 467 -32.40 17.60 -1.57
N GLU A 468 -33.42 18.22 -2.17
CA GLU A 468 -33.52 19.67 -2.34
C GLU A 468 -33.36 20.34 -0.96
N ASP A 469 -32.68 21.49 -0.93
CA ASP A 469 -32.26 22.23 0.28
C ASP A 469 -31.17 21.57 1.16
N ARG A 470 -30.65 20.38 0.80
CA ARG A 470 -29.57 19.68 1.54
C ARG A 470 -28.34 19.34 0.71
N LEU A 471 -28.27 19.78 -0.55
CA LEU A 471 -27.08 19.56 -1.41
C LEU A 471 -25.84 20.31 -0.88
N GLU A 472 -26.01 21.49 -0.29
CA GLU A 472 -24.92 22.21 0.37
C GLU A 472 -24.41 21.47 1.61
N GLU A 473 -25.30 20.87 2.41
CA GLU A 473 -24.94 20.01 3.55
C GLU A 473 -24.16 18.79 3.05
N ALA A 474 -24.65 18.12 2.01
CA ALA A 474 -23.98 16.99 1.38
C ALA A 474 -22.55 17.33 0.97
N ARG A 475 -22.37 18.48 0.29
CA ARG A 475 -21.05 18.97 -0.11
C ARG A 475 -20.14 19.20 1.09
N GLU A 476 -20.62 19.86 2.14
CA GLU A 476 -19.80 20.13 3.34
C GLU A 476 -19.36 18.83 4.05
N LEU A 477 -20.24 17.82 4.11
CA LEU A 477 -19.91 16.51 4.66
C LEU A 477 -18.82 15.80 3.83
N ILE A 478 -18.98 15.78 2.50
CA ILE A 478 -18.04 15.11 1.59
C ILE A 478 -16.70 15.85 1.52
N GLU A 479 -16.69 17.19 1.50
CA GLU A 479 -15.45 17.98 1.54
C GLU A 479 -14.65 17.71 2.83
N ARG A 480 -15.35 17.54 3.97
CA ARG A 480 -14.72 17.12 5.23
C ARG A 480 -14.19 15.70 5.15
N ALA A 481 -14.96 14.76 4.60
CA ALA A 481 -14.50 13.39 4.39
C ALA A 481 -13.24 13.35 3.51
N HIS A 482 -13.19 14.14 2.44
CA HIS A 482 -12.04 14.26 1.55
C HIS A 482 -10.84 14.89 2.25
N ALA A 483 -11.04 15.89 3.12
CA ALA A 483 -9.95 16.48 3.88
C ALA A 483 -9.29 15.47 4.86
N LEU A 484 -10.07 14.52 5.36
CA LEU A 484 -9.60 13.44 6.23
C LEU A 484 -8.90 12.33 5.44
N GLU A 485 -9.44 11.97 4.27
CA GLU A 485 -8.93 10.91 3.40
C GLU A 485 -8.76 11.38 1.94
N PRO A 486 -7.75 12.23 1.66
CA PRO A 486 -7.60 12.89 0.36
C PRO A 486 -7.21 11.95 -0.79
N GLY A 487 -6.85 10.70 -0.51
CA GLY A 487 -6.46 9.69 -1.49
C GLY A 487 -7.54 8.66 -1.79
N ASN A 488 -8.71 8.72 -1.15
CA ASN A 488 -9.76 7.71 -1.28
C ASN A 488 -10.60 7.96 -2.56
N PRO A 489 -10.56 7.06 -3.57
CA PRO A 489 -11.29 7.23 -4.82
C PRO A 489 -12.82 7.31 -4.66
N ALA A 490 -13.40 6.58 -3.71
CA ALA A 490 -14.84 6.61 -3.47
C ALA A 490 -15.31 7.99 -2.95
N ILE A 491 -14.50 8.64 -2.12
CA ILE A 491 -14.80 9.99 -1.64
C ILE A 491 -14.61 11.02 -2.76
N MET A 492 -13.62 10.83 -3.63
CA MET A 492 -13.47 11.67 -4.83
C MET A 492 -14.65 11.53 -5.78
N ASP A 493 -15.18 10.32 -5.96
CA ASP A 493 -16.39 10.10 -6.73
C ASP A 493 -17.58 10.84 -6.12
N SER A 494 -17.84 10.65 -4.82
CA SER A 494 -18.88 11.38 -4.09
C SER A 494 -18.73 12.91 -4.21
N LEU A 495 -17.49 13.42 -4.19
CA LEU A 495 -17.19 14.85 -4.33
C LEU A 495 -17.49 15.35 -5.75
N GLY A 496 -17.14 14.57 -6.76
CA GLY A 496 -17.51 14.84 -8.15
C GLY A 496 -19.02 14.84 -8.32
N TRP A 497 -19.69 13.81 -7.79
CA TRP A 497 -21.13 13.64 -7.88
C TRP A 497 -21.88 14.82 -7.24
N VAL A 498 -21.53 15.23 -6.01
CA VAL A 498 -22.22 16.35 -5.37
C VAL A 498 -22.02 17.68 -6.10
N TYR A 499 -20.85 17.96 -6.69
CA TYR A 499 -20.68 19.15 -7.52
C TYR A 499 -21.54 19.12 -8.79
N TYR A 500 -21.68 17.96 -9.41
CA TYR A 500 -22.59 17.78 -10.54
C TYR A 500 -24.05 18.06 -10.12
N ARG A 501 -24.50 17.52 -8.99
CA ARG A 501 -25.85 17.75 -8.45
C ARG A 501 -26.12 19.20 -8.06
N LEU A 502 -25.08 19.93 -7.66
CA LEU A 502 -25.12 21.38 -7.46
C LEU A 502 -25.12 22.20 -8.76
N GLY A 503 -25.05 21.55 -9.93
CA GLY A 503 -25.05 22.20 -11.24
C GLY A 503 -23.69 22.73 -11.70
N ASP A 504 -22.58 22.21 -11.17
CA ASP A 504 -21.20 22.57 -11.54
C ASP A 504 -20.45 21.36 -12.13
N PRO A 505 -20.82 20.90 -13.35
CA PRO A 505 -20.19 19.76 -13.99
C PRO A 505 -18.70 19.98 -14.31
N GLU A 506 -18.28 21.23 -14.54
CA GLU A 506 -16.88 21.57 -14.78
C GLU A 506 -16.00 21.31 -13.56
N ARG A 507 -16.50 21.56 -12.34
CA ARG A 507 -15.80 21.17 -11.11
C ARG A 507 -15.90 19.69 -10.81
N ALA A 508 -16.98 19.02 -11.18
CA ALA A 508 -17.17 17.59 -10.95
C ALA A 508 -16.13 16.74 -11.71
N LEU A 509 -15.93 17.06 -12.99
CA LEU A 509 -15.12 16.28 -13.93
C LEU A 509 -13.73 15.86 -13.41
N PRO A 510 -12.83 16.76 -12.96
CA PRO A 510 -11.49 16.37 -12.52
C PRO A 510 -11.50 15.45 -11.28
N TRP A 511 -12.55 15.49 -10.46
CA TRP A 511 -12.70 14.56 -9.34
C TRP A 511 -13.07 13.17 -9.81
N LEU A 512 -14.06 13.06 -10.71
CA LEU A 512 -14.50 11.80 -11.29
C LEU A 512 -13.39 11.14 -12.14
N GLU A 513 -12.62 11.91 -12.91
CA GLU A 513 -11.48 11.39 -13.67
C GLU A 513 -10.41 10.78 -12.73
N ARG A 514 -10.12 11.42 -11.59
CA ARG A 514 -9.17 10.90 -10.58
C ARG A 514 -9.74 9.70 -9.84
N ALA A 515 -11.03 9.72 -9.51
CA ALA A 515 -11.73 8.63 -8.86
C ALA A 515 -11.68 7.37 -9.76
N TYR A 516 -12.04 7.51 -11.03
CA TYR A 516 -12.06 6.39 -11.99
C TYR A 516 -10.66 5.83 -12.26
N ALA A 517 -9.64 6.70 -12.32
CA ALA A 517 -8.25 6.26 -12.47
C ALA A 517 -7.76 5.44 -11.25
N GLY A 518 -8.21 5.80 -10.04
CA GLY A 518 -7.87 5.07 -8.81
C GLY A 518 -8.71 3.81 -8.57
N MET A 519 -9.98 3.85 -8.96
CA MET A 519 -10.95 2.77 -8.81
C MET A 519 -11.92 2.77 -10.00
N PRO A 520 -11.66 1.96 -11.03
CA PRO A 520 -12.55 1.84 -12.19
C PRO A 520 -13.75 0.94 -11.88
N ASP A 521 -14.65 1.43 -11.04
CA ASP A 521 -15.93 0.82 -10.65
C ASP A 521 -17.08 1.26 -11.58
N GLN A 522 -18.17 0.48 -11.64
CA GLN A 522 -19.35 0.78 -12.49
C GLN A 522 -20.07 2.08 -12.10
N GLU A 523 -20.16 2.41 -10.81
CA GLU A 523 -20.82 3.63 -10.32
C GLU A 523 -20.04 4.87 -10.73
N ILE A 524 -18.72 4.84 -10.51
CA ILE A 524 -17.80 5.92 -10.90
C ILE A 524 -17.79 6.09 -12.42
N ALA A 525 -17.81 4.99 -13.18
CA ALA A 525 -17.91 5.03 -14.63
C ALA A 525 -19.23 5.68 -15.09
N ALA A 526 -20.35 5.35 -14.45
CA ALA A 526 -21.64 5.94 -14.76
C ALA A 526 -21.67 7.45 -14.48
N HIS A 527 -21.19 7.87 -13.30
CA HIS A 527 -21.08 9.29 -12.94
C HIS A 527 -20.19 10.06 -13.90
N LEU A 528 -19.00 9.52 -14.22
CA LEU A 528 -18.07 10.14 -15.15
C LEU A 528 -18.67 10.26 -16.56
N ALA A 529 -19.31 9.21 -17.06
CA ALA A 529 -19.96 9.22 -18.36
C ALA A 529 -21.10 10.25 -18.42
N GLU A 530 -21.91 10.35 -17.37
CA GLU A 530 -23.00 11.34 -17.28
C GLU A 530 -22.46 12.78 -17.26
N VAL A 531 -21.43 13.08 -16.47
CA VAL A 531 -20.81 14.41 -16.44
C VAL A 531 -20.16 14.76 -17.78
N LEU A 532 -19.44 13.83 -18.40
CA LEU A 532 -18.88 14.02 -19.74
C LEU A 532 -19.96 14.30 -20.79
N TRP A 533 -21.11 13.63 -20.67
CA TRP A 533 -22.25 13.85 -21.56
C TRP A 533 -22.81 15.26 -21.44
N VAL A 534 -23.02 15.75 -20.21
CA VAL A 534 -23.51 17.11 -19.94
C VAL A 534 -22.52 18.18 -20.40
N LEU A 535 -21.21 17.89 -20.34
CA LEU A 535 -20.15 18.76 -20.84
C LEU A 535 -19.93 18.69 -22.36
N GLU A 536 -20.84 18.04 -23.11
CA GLU A 536 -20.77 17.84 -24.56
C GLU A 536 -19.51 17.05 -25.03
N ARG A 537 -18.84 16.34 -24.12
CA ARG A 537 -17.70 15.43 -24.42
C ARG A 537 -18.20 14.03 -24.77
N HIS A 538 -19.11 13.94 -25.73
CA HIS A 538 -19.85 12.70 -26.03
C HIS A 538 -18.97 11.51 -26.42
N ASP A 539 -17.89 11.73 -27.18
CA ASP A 539 -16.97 10.65 -27.57
C ASP A 539 -16.22 10.08 -26.35
N ASP A 540 -15.89 10.92 -25.38
CA ASP A 540 -15.21 10.50 -24.15
C ASP A 540 -16.18 9.71 -23.26
N ALA A 541 -17.44 10.18 -23.16
CA ALA A 541 -18.49 9.50 -22.41
C ALA A 541 -18.76 8.08 -22.95
N ARG A 542 -18.91 7.93 -24.29
CA ARG A 542 -19.08 6.62 -24.94
C ARG A 542 -17.90 5.69 -24.66
N ARG A 543 -16.67 6.20 -24.68
CA ARG A 543 -15.47 5.39 -24.38
C ARG A 543 -15.47 4.87 -22.93
N VAL A 544 -15.90 5.68 -21.97
CA VAL A 544 -16.04 5.25 -20.57
C VAL A 544 -17.08 4.14 -20.45
N VAL A 545 -18.24 4.30 -21.08
CA VAL A 545 -19.30 3.28 -21.10
C VAL A 545 -18.83 1.98 -21.77
N GLU A 546 -18.19 2.07 -22.94
CA GLU A 546 -17.63 0.91 -23.64
C GLU A 546 -16.63 0.14 -22.76
N GLN A 547 -15.75 0.86 -22.06
CA GLN A 547 -14.80 0.26 -21.13
C GLN A 547 -15.50 -0.42 -19.95
N ALA A 548 -16.55 0.20 -19.40
CA ALA A 548 -17.32 -0.38 -18.30
C ALA A 548 -18.04 -1.67 -18.74
N LEU A 549 -18.69 -1.67 -19.91
CA LEU A 549 -19.35 -2.86 -20.48
C LEU A 549 -18.37 -4.01 -20.78
N GLN A 550 -17.12 -3.70 -21.14
CA GLN A 550 -16.09 -4.72 -21.33
C GLN A 550 -15.52 -5.26 -20.01
N ARG A 551 -15.60 -4.47 -18.94
CA ARG A 551 -14.99 -4.78 -17.65
C ARG A 551 -15.88 -5.64 -16.76
N PHE A 552 -17.20 -5.44 -16.81
CA PHE A 552 -18.15 -6.07 -15.90
C PHE A 552 -19.09 -7.02 -16.65
N ASP A 553 -19.24 -8.25 -16.14
CA ASP A 553 -20.21 -9.21 -16.66
C ASP A 553 -21.67 -8.80 -16.33
N GLU A 554 -21.88 -8.21 -15.14
CA GLU A 554 -23.14 -7.61 -14.71
C GLU A 554 -22.91 -6.12 -14.44
N HIS A 555 -23.70 -5.25 -15.07
CA HIS A 555 -23.46 -3.79 -15.07
C HIS A 555 -24.77 -3.00 -14.89
N PRO A 556 -25.55 -3.24 -13.82
CA PRO A 556 -26.87 -2.64 -13.62
C PRO A 556 -26.84 -1.10 -13.60
N LEU A 557 -25.79 -0.48 -13.05
CA LEU A 557 -25.67 0.99 -13.01
C LEU A 557 -25.39 1.59 -14.39
N ILE A 558 -24.65 0.87 -15.23
CA ILE A 558 -24.42 1.27 -16.63
C ILE A 558 -25.70 1.06 -17.44
N ASP A 559 -26.41 -0.03 -17.23
CA ASP A 559 -27.69 -0.29 -17.89
C ASP A 559 -28.72 0.80 -17.55
N GLU A 560 -28.84 1.18 -16.27
CA GLU A 560 -29.72 2.27 -15.84
C GLU A 560 -29.32 3.61 -16.51
N LEU A 561 -28.01 3.90 -16.60
CA LEU A 561 -27.52 5.08 -17.31
C LEU A 561 -27.91 5.04 -18.81
N LEU A 562 -27.79 3.89 -19.47
CA LEU A 562 -28.14 3.71 -20.88
C LEU A 562 -29.66 3.79 -21.11
N GLU A 563 -30.49 3.37 -20.15
CA GLU A 563 -31.93 3.58 -20.20
C GLU A 563 -32.28 5.07 -20.13
N ARG A 564 -31.55 5.84 -19.31
CA ARG A 564 -31.72 7.29 -19.17
C ARG A 564 -31.13 8.07 -20.36
N ILE A 565 -30.00 7.63 -20.91
CA ILE A 565 -29.25 8.28 -21.98
C ILE A 565 -28.86 7.23 -23.06
N PRO A 566 -29.82 6.81 -23.91
CA PRO A 566 -29.57 5.76 -24.92
C PRO A 566 -28.48 6.10 -25.93
N GLU A 567 -28.20 7.38 -26.14
CA GLU A 567 -27.16 7.85 -27.06
C GLU A 567 -25.74 7.54 -26.58
N LEU A 568 -25.53 7.14 -25.33
CA LEU A 568 -24.25 6.68 -24.80
C LEU A 568 -23.89 5.25 -25.23
N ALA A 569 -24.85 4.51 -25.80
CA ALA A 569 -24.58 3.16 -26.30
C ALA A 569 -23.47 3.19 -27.39
N PRO A 570 -22.49 2.27 -27.32
CA PRO A 570 -21.37 2.22 -28.27
C PRO A 570 -21.77 1.82 -29.70
#